data_AF-A0A0E3SQ07-F1
#
_entry.id   AF-A0A0E3SQ07-F1
#
_cell.length_a   1.000
_cell.length_b   1.000
_cell.length_c   1.000
_cell.angle_alpha   90.00
_cell.angle_beta   90.00
_cell.angle_gamma   90.00
#
_symmetry.space_group_name_H-M   'P 1'
#
loop_
_entity.id
_entity.type
_entity.pdbx_description
1 polymer ?
#
loop_
_entity_poly.entity_id
_entity_poly.type
_entity_poly.pdbx_seq_one_letter_code
_entity_poly.pdbx_strand_id
1 'polypeptide(L)'
;MTTINEAFRMFLNEQEASLKPDAFLDLEDVILLYEEFLEFSAEDSFSEEDRELYNARHEHENKSYCDIFGPEHLIPSGIKEFLDDYVVEVGGGKKFTGTAVKILEKFFEWAQEKGYIDEKAFEVNSEVLRKYKKRY
;
A
#
# COMPACT_ATOMS: atom_id res chain seq x y z
N MET A 1 16.10 -5.66 4.81
CA MET A 1 14.93 -5.41 3.95
C MET A 1 13.81 -5.02 4.89
N THR A 2 13.18 -3.88 4.65
CA THR A 2 12.00 -3.46 5.43
C THR A 2 10.78 -4.07 4.75
N THR A 3 9.97 -4.79 5.50
CA THR A 3 8.72 -5.38 4.99
C THR A 3 7.64 -4.31 4.80
N ILE A 4 6.59 -4.61 4.03
CA ILE A 4 5.44 -3.72 3.87
C ILE A 4 4.81 -3.42 5.23
N ASN A 5 4.64 -4.44 6.09
CA ASN A 5 4.06 -4.26 7.42
C ASN A 5 4.93 -3.34 8.30
N GLU A 6 6.26 -3.54 8.30
CA GLU A 6 7.18 -2.64 9.01
C GLU A 6 7.13 -1.22 8.45
N ALA A 7 7.07 -1.06 7.12
CA ALA A 7 6.98 0.25 6.48
C ALA A 7 5.68 0.98 6.83
N PHE A 8 4.53 0.28 6.80
CA PHE A 8 3.24 0.83 7.23
C PHE A 8 3.27 1.25 8.70
N ARG A 9 3.77 0.41 9.60
CA ARG A 9 3.90 0.75 11.03
C ARG A 9 4.78 1.97 11.26
N MET A 10 5.95 2.02 10.61
CA MET A 10 6.86 3.16 10.72
C MET A 10 6.23 4.44 10.17
N PHE A 11 5.56 4.36 9.03
CA PHE A 11 4.83 5.47 8.45
C PHE A 11 3.73 5.97 9.39
N LEU A 12 2.86 5.08 9.88
CA LEU A 12 1.77 5.41 10.80
C LEU A 12 2.28 6.06 12.07
N ASN A 13 3.32 5.51 12.71
CA ASN A 13 3.91 6.09 13.91
C ASN A 13 4.45 7.52 13.67
N GLU A 14 5.10 7.77 12.53
CA GLU A 14 5.60 9.12 12.18
C GLU A 14 4.46 10.10 11.89
N GLN A 15 3.38 9.62 11.27
CA GLN A 15 2.19 10.43 11.01
C GLN A 15 1.39 10.72 12.28
N GLU A 16 1.22 9.77 13.19
CA GLU A 16 0.51 9.94 14.46
C GLU A 16 1.13 11.06 15.30
N ALA A 17 2.47 11.11 15.36
CA ALA A 17 3.20 12.15 16.08
C ALA A 17 3.02 13.55 15.49
N SER A 18 2.63 13.66 14.22
CA SER A 18 2.62 14.90 13.44
C SER A 18 1.21 15.41 13.07
N LEU A 19 0.23 14.52 13.00
CA LEU A 19 -1.13 14.81 12.54
C LEU A 19 -2.10 15.06 13.69
N LYS A 20 -3.23 15.68 13.36
CA LYS A 20 -4.38 15.77 14.27
C LYS A 20 -5.07 14.40 14.36
N PRO A 21 -5.70 14.04 15.48
CA PRO A 21 -6.35 12.74 15.67
C PRO A 21 -7.31 12.35 14.54
N ASP A 22 -8.21 13.25 14.12
CA ASP A 22 -9.18 12.95 13.05
C ASP A 22 -8.49 12.66 11.70
N ALA A 23 -7.40 13.37 11.39
CA ALA A 23 -6.66 13.19 10.16
C ALA A 23 -5.75 11.95 10.21
N PHE A 24 -5.34 11.54 11.40
CA PHE A 24 -4.62 10.29 11.61
C PHE A 24 -5.55 9.09 11.44
N LEU A 25 -6.78 9.14 11.97
CA LEU A 25 -7.78 8.08 11.80
C LEU A 25 -8.09 7.83 10.32
N ASP A 26 -8.36 8.89 9.55
CA ASP A 26 -8.55 8.78 8.10
C ASP A 26 -7.34 8.13 7.38
N LEU A 27 -6.12 8.39 7.88
CA LEU A 27 -4.88 7.85 7.33
C LEU A 27 -4.69 6.38 7.70
N GLU A 28 -4.89 6.04 8.97
CA GLU A 28 -4.82 4.69 9.50
C GLU A 28 -5.85 3.78 8.80
N ASP A 29 -7.10 4.23 8.67
CA ASP A 29 -8.16 3.48 8.00
C ASP A 29 -7.79 3.10 6.56
N VAL A 30 -7.20 4.02 5.81
CA VAL A 30 -6.76 3.73 4.42
C VAL A 30 -5.60 2.75 4.39
N ILE A 31 -4.61 2.93 5.27
CA ILE A 31 -3.43 2.05 5.29
C ILE A 31 -3.83 0.63 5.69
N LEU A 32 -4.67 0.47 6.71
CA LEU A 32 -5.19 -0.82 7.14
C LEU A 32 -6.04 -1.49 6.05
N LEU A 33 -6.91 -0.72 5.37
CA LEU A 33 -7.70 -1.25 4.27
C LEU A 33 -6.82 -1.68 3.08
N TYR A 34 -5.73 -0.94 2.83
CA TYR A 34 -4.79 -1.29 1.78
C TYR A 34 -3.95 -2.53 2.15
N GLU A 35 -3.51 -2.66 3.40
CA GLU A 35 -2.87 -3.88 3.92
C GLU A 35 -3.79 -5.08 3.75
N GLU A 36 -5.06 -4.97 4.15
CA GLU A 36 -6.07 -6.01 3.98
C GLU A 36 -6.24 -6.40 2.51
N PHE A 37 -6.36 -5.43 1.61
CA PHE A 37 -6.41 -5.69 0.17
C PHE A 37 -5.20 -6.49 -0.32
N LEU A 38 -3.99 -6.09 0.07
CA LEU A 38 -2.75 -6.75 -0.36
C LEU A 38 -2.70 -8.20 0.09
N GLU A 39 -3.16 -8.50 1.31
CA GLU A 39 -3.22 -9.89 1.79
C GLU A 39 -4.19 -10.76 1.00
N PHE A 40 -5.22 -10.18 0.38
CA PHE A 40 -6.19 -10.92 -0.42
C PHE A 40 -5.84 -11.01 -1.91
N SER A 41 -5.21 -9.99 -2.48
CA SER A 41 -5.03 -9.86 -3.94
C SER A 41 -3.60 -10.09 -4.43
N ALA A 42 -2.60 -10.04 -3.54
CA ALA A 42 -1.22 -10.03 -3.99
C ALA A 42 -0.79 -11.32 -4.72
N GLU A 43 -1.36 -12.48 -4.36
CA GLU A 43 -1.03 -13.77 -4.97
C GLU A 43 -1.28 -13.82 -6.49
N ASP A 44 -2.24 -13.03 -6.99
CA ASP A 44 -2.56 -12.93 -8.42
C ASP A 44 -1.48 -12.20 -9.22
N SER A 45 -0.61 -11.45 -8.53
CA SER A 45 0.45 -10.65 -9.13
C SER A 45 1.85 -11.27 -9.03
N PHE A 46 1.98 -12.43 -8.39
CA PHE A 46 3.29 -13.06 -8.15
C PHE A 46 3.97 -13.51 -9.44
N SER A 47 5.28 -13.26 -9.50
CA SER A 47 6.15 -14.04 -10.39
C SER A 47 6.27 -15.49 -9.89
N GLU A 48 6.84 -16.37 -10.71
CA GLU A 48 7.11 -17.75 -10.28
C GLU A 48 8.06 -17.78 -9.06
N GLU A 49 9.07 -16.90 -9.05
CA GLU A 49 10.03 -16.74 -7.96
C GLU A 49 9.36 -16.24 -6.66
N ASP A 50 8.49 -15.22 -6.77
CA ASP A 50 7.76 -14.69 -5.61
C ASP A 50 6.81 -15.71 -5.02
N ARG A 51 6.17 -16.54 -5.87
CA ARG A 51 5.28 -17.61 -5.43
C ARG A 51 6.04 -18.69 -4.66
N GLU A 52 7.21 -19.10 -5.14
CA GLU A 52 8.05 -20.06 -4.42
C GLU A 52 8.51 -19.50 -3.06
N LEU A 53 8.93 -18.22 -3.04
CA LEU A 53 9.33 -17.55 -1.80
C LEU A 53 8.16 -17.45 -0.82
N TYR A 54 6.99 -17.02 -1.29
CA TYR A 54 5.80 -16.89 -0.48
C TYR A 54 5.39 -18.23 0.11
N ASN A 55 5.27 -19.29 -0.70
CA ASN A 55 4.92 -20.62 -0.20
C ASN A 55 5.91 -21.11 0.87
N ALA A 56 7.22 -20.97 0.61
CA ALA A 56 8.25 -21.39 1.56
C ALA A 56 8.18 -20.63 2.90
N ARG A 57 7.78 -19.36 2.90
CA ARG A 57 7.68 -18.55 4.12
C ARG A 57 6.33 -18.69 4.81
N HIS A 58 5.24 -18.72 4.04
CA HIS A 58 3.89 -18.87 4.53
C HIS A 58 3.69 -20.25 5.19
N GLU A 59 4.08 -21.35 4.53
CA GLU A 59 3.89 -22.70 5.06
C GLU A 59 4.71 -22.97 6.33
N HIS A 60 5.90 -22.38 6.45
CA HIS A 60 6.83 -22.67 7.54
C HIS A 60 6.78 -21.67 8.69
N GLU A 61 6.46 -20.40 8.41
CA GLU A 61 6.52 -19.31 9.39
C GLU A 61 5.16 -18.63 9.62
N ASN A 62 4.10 -19.03 8.90
CA ASN A 62 2.77 -18.42 8.96
C ASN A 62 2.81 -16.90 8.77
N LYS A 63 3.69 -16.45 7.87
CA LYS A 63 3.86 -15.04 7.50
C LYS A 63 2.95 -14.67 6.35
N SER A 64 2.37 -13.49 6.43
CA SER A 64 1.48 -12.93 5.41
C SER A 64 2.29 -12.25 4.29
N TYR A 65 1.63 -11.81 3.20
CA TYR A 65 2.30 -11.12 2.09
C TYR A 65 3.06 -9.88 2.59
N CYS A 66 2.41 -9.05 3.41
CA CYS A 66 3.01 -7.83 3.94
C CYS A 66 4.16 -8.09 4.92
N ASP A 67 4.26 -9.29 5.49
CA ASP A 67 5.37 -9.73 6.34
C ASP A 67 6.57 -10.30 5.56
N ILE A 68 6.37 -10.65 4.29
CA ILE A 68 7.40 -11.29 3.45
C ILE A 68 8.03 -10.28 2.51
N PHE A 69 7.22 -9.45 1.86
CA PHE A 69 7.65 -8.56 0.79
C PHE A 69 7.86 -7.13 1.27
N GLY A 70 8.72 -6.39 0.58
CA GLY A 70 8.98 -4.98 0.82
C GLY A 70 8.14 -4.03 -0.05
N PRO A 71 8.11 -2.72 0.27
CA PRO A 71 7.35 -1.70 -0.46
C PRO A 71 7.61 -1.64 -1.98
N GLU A 72 8.73 -2.16 -2.45
CA GLU A 72 9.06 -2.30 -3.87
C GLU A 72 8.12 -3.24 -4.64
N HIS A 73 7.43 -4.15 -3.94
CA HIS A 73 6.44 -5.05 -4.53
C HIS A 73 5.05 -4.40 -4.65
N LEU A 74 4.89 -3.15 -4.20
CA LEU A 74 3.67 -2.39 -4.40
C LEU A 74 3.64 -1.82 -5.83
N ILE A 75 2.93 -2.54 -6.71
CA ILE A 75 2.95 -2.26 -8.14
C ILE A 75 1.74 -1.43 -8.62
N PRO A 76 1.89 -0.73 -9.76
CA PRO A 76 0.86 0.16 -10.31
C PRO A 76 -0.50 -0.50 -10.59
N SER A 77 -0.53 -1.79 -10.94
CA SER A 77 -1.77 -2.53 -11.19
C SER A 77 -2.55 -2.76 -9.89
N GLY A 78 -1.87 -3.17 -8.81
CA GLY A 78 -2.50 -3.37 -7.50
C GLY A 78 -3.08 -2.07 -6.94
N ILE A 79 -2.40 -0.93 -7.14
CA ILE A 79 -2.95 0.38 -6.75
C ILE A 79 -4.26 0.70 -7.51
N LYS A 80 -4.34 0.35 -8.80
CA LYS A 80 -5.55 0.61 -9.59
C LYS A 80 -6.71 -0.26 -9.13
N GLU A 81 -6.45 -1.56 -8.98
CA GLU A 81 -7.45 -2.53 -8.51
C GLU A 81 -7.97 -2.17 -7.12
N PHE A 82 -7.08 -1.76 -6.22
CA PHE A 82 -7.49 -1.23 -4.91
C PHE A 82 -8.45 -0.05 -5.04
N LEU A 83 -8.11 0.96 -5.85
CA LEU A 83 -8.87 2.20 -5.92
C LEU A 83 -10.17 2.11 -6.75
N ASP A 84 -10.17 1.32 -7.82
CA ASP A 84 -11.32 1.18 -8.73
C ASP A 84 -12.29 0.07 -8.30
N ASP A 85 -11.76 -1.04 -7.74
CA ASP A 85 -12.57 -2.23 -7.45
C ASP A 85 -12.74 -2.39 -5.93
N TYR A 86 -11.66 -2.65 -5.20
CA TYR A 86 -11.77 -3.03 -3.78
C TYR A 86 -12.39 -1.95 -2.89
N VAL A 87 -11.95 -0.68 -3.03
CA VAL A 87 -12.53 0.45 -2.31
C VAL A 87 -14.02 0.59 -2.60
N VAL A 88 -14.46 0.34 -3.82
CA VAL A 88 -15.88 0.42 -4.20
C VAL A 88 -16.67 -0.74 -3.60
N GLU A 89 -16.10 -1.95 -3.59
CA GLU A 89 -16.72 -3.15 -3.04
C GLU A 89 -16.97 -3.06 -1.53
N VAL A 90 -16.03 -2.49 -0.78
CA VAL A 90 -16.20 -2.27 0.68
C VAL A 90 -17.09 -1.07 1.01
N GLY A 91 -17.71 -0.43 0.01
CA GLY A 91 -18.63 0.71 0.18
C GLY A 91 -17.96 2.07 0.24
N GLY A 92 -16.67 2.17 -0.10
CA GLY A 92 -15.93 3.42 -0.23
C GLY A 92 -16.48 4.29 -1.35
N GLY A 93 -17.02 5.44 -1.01
CA GLY A 93 -17.49 6.44 -1.99
C GLY A 93 -16.34 7.27 -2.56
N LYS A 94 -16.66 8.09 -3.59
CA LYS A 94 -15.72 9.03 -4.25
C LYS A 94 -14.85 9.85 -3.29
N LYS A 95 -15.45 10.29 -2.17
CA LYS A 95 -14.74 11.06 -1.14
C LYS A 95 -13.62 10.22 -0.50
N PHE A 96 -13.93 8.97 -0.14
CA PHE A 96 -12.95 8.06 0.46
C PHE A 96 -11.87 7.67 -0.55
N THR A 97 -12.22 7.36 -1.80
CA THR A 97 -11.23 7.13 -2.86
C THR A 97 -10.27 8.32 -3.01
N GLY A 98 -10.78 9.55 -3.00
CA GLY A 98 -9.94 10.76 -3.04
C GLY A 98 -9.03 10.92 -1.81
N THR A 99 -9.49 10.49 -0.63
CA THR A 99 -8.67 10.41 0.59
C THR A 99 -7.58 9.33 0.44
N ALA A 100 -7.95 8.13 0.00
CA ALA A 100 -7.04 7.01 -0.20
C ALA A 100 -5.90 7.35 -1.16
N VAL A 101 -6.21 7.99 -2.29
CA VAL A 101 -5.20 8.47 -3.26
C VAL A 101 -4.17 9.38 -2.60
N LYS A 102 -4.60 10.33 -1.75
CA LYS A 102 -3.70 11.28 -1.08
C LYS A 102 -2.82 10.60 -0.04
N ILE A 103 -3.36 9.63 0.68
CA ILE A 103 -2.62 8.90 1.71
C ILE A 103 -1.60 7.96 1.08
N LEU A 104 -1.98 7.25 0.00
CA LEU A 104 -1.04 6.44 -0.76
C LEU A 104 0.07 7.30 -1.38
N GLU A 105 -0.25 8.48 -1.94
CA GLU A 105 0.75 9.42 -2.47
C GLU A 105 1.77 9.80 -1.39
N LYS A 106 1.29 10.18 -0.19
CA LYS A 106 2.16 10.47 0.96
C LYS A 106 3.00 9.27 1.40
N PHE A 107 2.43 8.07 1.39
CA PHE A 107 3.16 6.86 1.74
C PHE A 107 4.30 6.59 0.75
N PHE A 108 4.05 6.69 -0.56
CA PHE A 108 5.10 6.48 -1.57
C PHE A 108 6.17 7.57 -1.52
N GLU A 109 5.80 8.83 -1.28
CA GLU A 109 6.76 9.92 -1.04
C GLU A 109 7.66 9.59 0.16
N TRP A 110 7.06 9.23 1.29
CA TRP A 110 7.79 8.84 2.50
C TRP A 110 8.68 7.61 2.27
N ALA A 111 8.17 6.58 1.60
CA ALA A 111 8.93 5.36 1.32
C ALA A 111 10.13 5.63 0.41
N GLN A 112 10.00 6.55 -0.55
CA GLN A 112 11.11 7.00 -1.38
C GLN A 112 12.14 7.77 -0.55
N GLU A 113 11.71 8.70 0.31
CA GLU A 113 12.60 9.48 1.19
C GLU A 113 13.41 8.58 2.14
N LYS A 114 12.81 7.48 2.62
CA LYS A 114 13.50 6.48 3.45
C LYS A 114 14.37 5.51 2.64
N GLY A 115 14.28 5.53 1.31
CA GLY A 115 15.01 4.64 0.41
C GLY A 115 14.46 3.21 0.38
N TYR A 116 13.18 3.00 0.72
CA TYR A 116 12.51 1.70 0.65
C TYR A 116 12.02 1.35 -0.76
N ILE A 117 11.86 2.37 -1.61
CA ILE A 117 11.59 2.20 -3.04
C ILE A 117 12.56 3.05 -3.84
N ASP A 118 12.87 2.61 -5.05
CA ASP A 118 13.69 3.40 -5.98
C ASP A 118 12.86 4.48 -6.70
N GLU A 119 13.56 5.39 -7.38
CA GLU A 119 12.94 6.51 -8.12
C GLU A 119 11.99 6.05 -9.22
N LYS A 120 12.29 4.93 -9.88
CA LYS A 120 11.46 4.40 -10.96
C LYS A 120 10.16 3.83 -10.40
N ALA A 121 10.22 3.05 -9.33
CA ALA A 121 9.05 2.53 -8.62
C ALA A 121 8.17 3.69 -8.12
N PHE A 122 8.79 4.70 -7.50
CA PHE A 122 8.09 5.91 -7.07
C PHE A 122 7.41 6.64 -8.22
N GLU A 123 8.09 6.87 -9.35
CA GLU A 123 7.55 7.63 -10.47
C GLU A 123 6.33 6.95 -11.08
N VAL A 124 6.39 5.64 -11.32
CA VAL A 124 5.29 4.91 -11.95
C VAL A 124 4.07 4.84 -11.02
N ASN A 125 4.28 4.59 -9.72
CA ASN A 125 3.19 4.58 -8.73
C ASN A 125 2.56 5.98 -8.58
N SER A 126 3.39 7.02 -8.53
CA SER A 126 2.94 8.42 -8.48
C SER A 126 2.17 8.84 -9.73
N GLU A 127 2.54 8.34 -10.92
CA GLU A 127 1.81 8.62 -12.15
C GLU A 127 0.39 8.06 -12.10
N VAL A 128 0.22 6.84 -11.58
CA VAL A 128 -1.09 6.24 -11.35
C VAL A 128 -1.90 7.12 -10.41
N LEU A 129 -1.40 7.41 -9.21
CA LEU A 129 -2.11 8.19 -8.20
C LEU A 129 -2.49 9.59 -8.71
N ARG A 130 -1.62 10.24 -9.49
CA ARG A 130 -1.90 11.53 -10.13
C ARG A 130 -3.07 11.49 -11.11
N LYS A 131 -3.29 10.36 -11.80
CA LYS A 131 -4.47 10.18 -12.68
C LYS A 131 -5.75 10.10 -11.87
N TYR A 132 -5.75 9.42 -10.72
CA TYR A 132 -6.91 9.34 -9.83
C TYR A 132 -7.20 10.67 -9.15
N LYS A 133 -6.17 11.41 -8.72
CA LYS A 133 -6.31 12.75 -8.13
C LYS A 133 -6.97 13.78 -9.06
N LYS A 134 -6.96 13.55 -10.38
CA LYS A 134 -7.69 14.40 -11.35
C LYS A 134 -9.16 14.01 -11.49
N ARG A 135 -9.55 12.82 -11.04
CA ARG A 135 -10.92 12.27 -11.14
C ARG A 135 -11.76 12.54 -9.88
N TYR A 136 -11.12 12.82 -8.74
CA TYR A 136 -11.73 13.00 -7.42
C TYR A 136 -11.20 14.26 -6.74
#